data_AF-A0A9W3WZ18-F1
#
_entry.id   AF-A0A9W3WZ18-F1
#
_cell.length_a   1.000
_cell.length_b   1.000
_cell.length_c   1.000
_cell.angle_alpha   90.00
_cell.angle_beta   90.00
_cell.angle_gamma   90.00
#
_symmetry.space_group_name_H-M   'P 1'
#
loop_
_entity.id
_entity.type
_entity.pdbx_description
1 polymer ?
#
loop_
_entity_poly.entity_id
_entity_poly.type
_entity_poly.pdbx_seq_one_letter_code
_entity_poly.pdbx_strand_id
1 'polypeptide(L)'
;MKPSPVTATHENNTVWYKGIFPNIDLKSTTFNENVKEDFVLREYTGHHIFTFALETDLTPSLQEDGSIDFQDEKKEKVFTLPKPYMNDSNVDQQSGEAVTSDAVRYNIEKKDEKTYTLTVTADPQWLQAPERKYPVYVDPSIELDNFENAYASSVFANVNYSGGKLWDSGQNAYTLKVGYYDASIGTNFSFIKPDVSNLKGAKIESATFHAYAVWHYYANQPNGVWLDEVTSGWNVGSVNWNNKPGSNNIAHADVGRGKWAQFNVTNTVQAWVEGARQNNGFKLHANGNGQNH
;
A
#
# COMPACT_ATOMS: atom_id res chain seq x y z
N MET A 1 -3.42 -8.85 31.06
CA MET A 1 -4.28 -9.98 30.66
C MET A 1 -3.39 -10.95 29.90
N LYS A 2 -3.52 -12.28 30.09
CA LYS A 2 -2.79 -13.25 29.27
C LYS A 2 -3.64 -13.63 28.06
N PRO A 3 -3.04 -13.87 26.88
CA PRO A 3 -3.80 -14.31 25.71
C PRO A 3 -4.42 -15.69 25.96
N SER A 4 -5.57 -15.92 25.33
CA SER A 4 -6.24 -17.22 25.34
C SER A 4 -5.62 -18.14 24.28
N PRO A 5 -5.50 -19.46 24.54
CA PRO A 5 -5.20 -20.43 23.49
C PRO A 5 -6.32 -20.42 22.45
N VAL A 6 -5.97 -20.29 21.17
CA VAL A 6 -6.93 -20.27 20.06
C VAL A 6 -6.43 -21.15 18.92
N THR A 7 -7.37 -21.69 18.13
CA THR A 7 -7.03 -22.45 16.93
C THR A 7 -6.70 -21.48 15.79
N ALA A 8 -5.53 -21.67 15.18
CA ALA A 8 -5.13 -20.92 13.99
C ALA A 8 -6.00 -21.32 12.80
N THR A 9 -6.49 -20.33 12.05
CA THR A 9 -7.14 -20.55 10.74
C THR A 9 -6.30 -19.93 9.64
N HIS A 10 -6.07 -20.68 8.56
CA HIS A 10 -5.17 -20.30 7.49
C HIS A 10 -5.96 -19.93 6.23
N GLU A 11 -5.58 -18.82 5.60
CA GLU A 11 -6.12 -18.37 4.33
C GLU A 11 -4.97 -17.77 3.50
N ASN A 12 -4.61 -18.44 2.40
CA ASN A 12 -3.45 -18.07 1.57
C ASN A 12 -2.16 -17.90 2.41
N ASN A 13 -1.61 -16.69 2.45
CA ASN A 13 -0.43 -16.32 3.20
C ASN A 13 -0.76 -15.65 4.55
N THR A 14 -1.99 -15.79 5.04
CA THR A 14 -2.46 -15.23 6.30
C THR A 14 -2.86 -16.33 7.28
N VAL A 15 -2.49 -16.13 8.54
CA VAL A 15 -2.91 -16.93 9.68
C VAL A 15 -3.69 -16.04 10.65
N TRP A 16 -4.89 -16.46 10.99
CA TRP A 16 -5.74 -15.77 11.96
C TRP A 16 -5.78 -16.54 13.28
N TYR A 17 -5.55 -15.81 14.36
CA TYR A 17 -5.74 -16.24 15.74
C TYR A 17 -6.91 -15.44 16.31
N LYS A 18 -8.12 -15.97 16.12
CA LYS A 18 -9.34 -15.25 16.52
C LYS A 18 -9.60 -15.39 18.01
N GLY A 19 -9.78 -14.25 18.69
CA GLY A 19 -10.11 -14.19 20.11
C GLY A 19 -8.92 -14.43 21.04
N ILE A 20 -7.72 -13.99 20.66
CA ILE A 20 -6.55 -14.05 21.55
C ILE A 20 -6.78 -13.23 22.83
N PHE A 21 -7.58 -12.16 22.74
CA PHE A 21 -8.19 -11.47 23.87
C PHE A 21 -9.68 -11.23 23.57
N PRO A 22 -10.50 -10.90 24.59
CA PRO A 22 -11.88 -10.46 24.33
C PRO A 22 -11.91 -9.33 23.30
N ASN A 23 -12.66 -9.54 22.22
CA ASN A 23 -12.80 -8.60 21.10
C ASN A 23 -11.50 -8.26 20.32
N ILE A 24 -10.44 -9.06 20.45
CA ILE A 24 -9.18 -8.84 19.73
C ILE A 24 -8.71 -10.12 19.05
N ASP A 25 -8.43 -10.00 17.77
CA ASP A 25 -7.75 -11.04 16.97
C ASP A 25 -6.30 -10.65 16.71
N LEU A 26 -5.46 -11.65 16.49
CA LEU A 26 -4.14 -11.46 15.89
C LEU A 26 -4.18 -12.03 14.48
N LYS A 27 -3.82 -11.21 13.50
CA LYS A 27 -3.66 -11.62 12.11
C LYS A 27 -2.18 -11.57 11.78
N SER A 28 -1.61 -12.71 11.39
CA SER A 28 -0.24 -12.80 10.92
C SER A 28 -0.24 -13.00 9.41
N THR A 29 0.44 -12.15 8.66
CA THR A 29 0.58 -12.27 7.21
C THR A 29 2.04 -12.51 6.87
N THR A 30 2.34 -13.69 6.33
CA THR A 30 3.68 -14.08 5.93
C THR A 30 3.96 -13.64 4.49
N PHE A 31 5.13 -13.11 4.24
CA PHE A 31 5.66 -12.88 2.90
C PHE A 31 7.00 -13.62 2.75
N ASN A 32 7.66 -13.46 1.61
CA ASN A 32 8.88 -14.21 1.29
C ASN A 32 10.02 -13.97 2.30
N GLU A 33 10.10 -12.78 2.90
CA GLU A 33 11.21 -12.40 3.77
C GLU A 33 10.79 -11.85 5.14
N ASN A 34 9.49 -11.70 5.42
CA ASN A 34 9.00 -11.19 6.69
C ASN A 34 7.63 -11.76 7.09
N VAL A 35 7.28 -11.49 8.34
CA VAL A 35 5.96 -11.73 8.91
C VAL A 35 5.43 -10.39 9.42
N LYS A 36 4.20 -10.05 9.04
CA LYS A 36 3.47 -8.90 9.57
C LYS A 36 2.45 -9.37 10.59
N GLU A 37 2.25 -8.61 11.66
CA GLU A 37 1.25 -8.89 12.68
C GLU A 37 0.31 -7.69 12.86
N ASP A 38 -0.99 -7.91 12.70
CA ASP A 38 -2.02 -6.91 12.97
C ASP A 38 -2.81 -7.33 14.22
N PHE A 39 -2.92 -6.46 15.22
CA PHE A 39 -3.94 -6.62 16.27
C PHE A 39 -5.25 -6.01 15.78
N VAL A 40 -6.25 -6.86 15.55
CA VAL A 40 -7.57 -6.47 15.06
C VAL A 40 -8.52 -6.34 16.25
N LEU A 41 -8.69 -5.12 16.73
CA LEU A 41 -9.65 -4.80 17.78
C LEU A 41 -11.02 -4.71 17.11
N ARG A 42 -11.96 -5.62 17.41
CA ARG A 42 -13.35 -5.54 16.94
C ARG A 42 -14.17 -4.51 17.73
N GLU A 43 -13.72 -4.17 18.92
CA GLU A 43 -14.28 -3.16 19.80
C GLU A 43 -13.22 -2.79 20.84
N TYR A 44 -13.19 -1.52 21.29
CA TYR A 44 -12.33 -1.14 22.41
C TYR A 44 -12.98 -1.46 23.75
N THR A 45 -12.38 -2.43 24.44
CA THR A 45 -12.80 -2.89 25.77
C THR A 45 -11.78 -2.55 26.86
N GLY A 46 -10.91 -1.56 26.61
CA GLY A 46 -9.86 -1.13 27.53
C GLY A 46 -8.49 -1.76 27.29
N HIS A 47 -8.39 -2.85 26.51
CA HIS A 47 -7.11 -3.48 26.18
C HIS A 47 -6.43 -2.78 24.99
N HIS A 48 -5.23 -2.23 25.20
CA HIS A 48 -4.49 -1.40 24.23
C HIS A 48 -2.96 -1.56 24.35
N ILE A 49 -2.51 -2.51 25.17
CA ILE A 49 -1.10 -2.79 25.41
C ILE A 49 -0.88 -4.27 25.08
N PHE A 50 -0.02 -4.52 24.10
CA PHE A 50 0.29 -5.85 23.61
C PHE A 50 1.76 -6.14 23.84
N THR A 51 2.10 -7.38 24.22
CA THR A 51 3.48 -7.76 24.53
C THR A 51 3.88 -9.03 23.80
N PHE A 52 5.05 -8.99 23.18
CA PHE A 52 5.69 -10.12 22.52
C PHE A 52 6.97 -10.50 23.25
N ALA A 53 7.20 -11.79 23.40
CA ALA A 53 8.51 -12.31 23.76
C ALA A 53 9.32 -12.47 22.47
N LEU A 54 10.49 -11.84 22.41
CA LEU A 54 11.42 -11.94 21.30
C LEU A 54 12.65 -12.71 21.75
N GLU A 55 13.10 -13.66 20.95
CA GLU A 55 14.39 -14.32 21.08
C GLU A 55 15.21 -14.04 19.83
N THR A 56 16.39 -13.45 19.98
CA THR A 56 17.22 -13.04 18.85
C THR A 56 18.68 -12.86 19.27
N ASP A 57 19.59 -13.12 18.33
CA ASP A 57 21.02 -12.79 18.45
C ASP A 57 21.32 -11.31 18.15
N LEU A 58 20.32 -10.57 17.67
CA LEU A 58 20.45 -9.15 17.34
C LEU A 58 20.23 -8.26 18.57
N THR A 59 20.87 -7.11 18.56
CA THR A 59 20.69 -6.07 19.58
C THR A 59 19.67 -5.04 19.11
N PRO A 60 18.48 -4.93 19.74
CA PRO A 60 17.51 -3.91 19.40
C PRO A 60 17.93 -2.53 19.92
N SER A 61 17.65 -1.50 19.14
CA SER A 61 17.92 -0.09 19.43
C SER A 61 16.71 0.74 19.04
N LEU A 62 16.02 1.31 20.03
CA LEU A 62 14.89 2.22 19.81
C LEU A 62 15.41 3.58 19.31
N GLN A 63 14.90 4.03 18.17
CA GLN A 63 15.29 5.28 17.52
C GLN A 63 14.41 6.46 17.94
N GLU A 64 14.85 7.68 17.65
CA GLU A 64 14.10 8.92 17.96
C GLU A 64 12.76 9.00 17.23
N ASP A 65 12.66 8.41 16.04
CA ASP A 65 11.42 8.36 15.25
C ASP A 65 10.41 7.30 15.74
N GLY A 66 10.78 6.49 16.75
CA GLY A 66 9.96 5.44 17.32
C GLY A 66 10.06 4.06 16.65
N SER A 67 10.92 3.92 15.63
CA SER A 67 11.30 2.63 15.06
C SER A 67 12.30 1.88 15.96
N ILE A 68 12.46 0.57 15.75
CA ILE A 68 13.49 -0.24 16.42
C ILE A 68 14.39 -0.88 15.37
N ASP A 69 15.68 -0.52 15.40
CA ASP A 69 16.71 -1.18 14.62
C ASP A 69 17.27 -2.38 15.36
N PHE A 70 17.38 -3.52 14.68
CA PHE A 70 18.03 -4.74 15.17
C PHE A 70 19.40 -4.87 14.51
N GLN A 71 20.44 -4.85 15.33
CA GLN A 71 21.83 -4.77 14.89
C GLN A 71 22.60 -6.05 15.21
N ASP A 72 23.57 -6.40 14.38
CA ASP A 72 24.50 -7.49 14.66
C ASP A 72 25.60 -7.07 15.67
N GLU A 73 26.55 -7.97 15.95
CA GLU A 73 27.67 -7.71 16.86
C GLU A 73 28.59 -6.56 16.38
N LYS A 74 28.61 -6.25 15.08
CA LYS A 74 29.37 -5.15 14.48
C LYS A 74 28.60 -3.83 14.51
N LYS A 75 27.38 -3.82 15.06
CA LYS A 75 26.43 -2.71 15.04
C LYS A 75 25.92 -2.39 13.63
N GLU A 76 26.01 -3.33 12.70
CA GLU A 76 25.40 -3.21 11.39
C GLU A 76 23.91 -3.54 11.50
N LYS A 77 23.07 -2.71 10.88
CA LYS A 77 21.63 -2.89 10.89
C LYS A 77 21.23 -4.08 10.02
N VAL A 78 20.57 -5.07 10.62
CA VAL A 78 20.09 -6.28 9.94
C VAL A 78 18.60 -6.17 9.64
N PHE A 79 17.82 -5.58 10.54
CA PHE A 79 16.37 -5.49 10.44
C PHE A 79 15.85 -4.23 11.14
N THR A 80 14.70 -3.70 10.72
CA THR A 80 14.04 -2.55 11.37
C THR A 80 12.56 -2.88 11.55
N LEU A 81 12.05 -2.70 12.77
CA LEU A 81 10.62 -2.55 13.01
C LEU A 81 10.26 -1.07 12.84
N PRO A 82 9.47 -0.70 11.81
CA PRO A 82 9.08 0.69 11.60
C PRO A 82 8.19 1.18 12.74
N LYS A 83 8.11 2.50 12.95
CA LYS A 83 7.22 3.09 13.96
C LYS A 83 5.79 2.56 13.75
N PRO A 84 5.13 2.03 14.80
CA PRO A 84 3.78 1.53 14.66
C PRO A 84 2.79 2.69 14.60
N TYR A 85 1.63 2.43 14.01
CA TYR A 85 0.50 3.34 13.98
C TYR A 85 -0.78 2.51 14.07
N MET A 86 -1.96 3.15 14.02
CA MET A 86 -3.23 2.44 13.97
C MET A 86 -4.20 3.10 13.01
N ASN A 87 -5.11 2.32 12.43
CA ASN A 87 -6.19 2.83 11.58
C ASN A 87 -7.52 2.21 11.96
N ASP A 88 -8.60 2.97 11.78
CA ASP A 88 -9.96 2.47 11.98
C ASP A 88 -10.53 1.92 10.66
N SER A 89 -11.75 1.41 10.67
CA SER A 89 -12.46 0.93 9.48
C SER A 89 -13.28 2.03 8.78
N ASN A 90 -13.06 3.31 9.11
CA ASN A 90 -13.75 4.41 8.46
C ASN A 90 -12.99 4.79 7.19
N VAL A 91 -13.21 3.99 6.15
CA VAL A 91 -12.60 4.22 4.84
C VAL A 91 -13.37 5.30 4.09
N ASP A 92 -12.69 6.40 3.74
CA ASP A 92 -13.25 7.41 2.86
C ASP A 92 -13.50 6.80 1.48
N GLN A 93 -14.70 6.97 0.94
CA GLN A 93 -15.09 6.32 -0.33
C GLN A 93 -14.39 6.91 -1.55
N GLN A 94 -13.86 8.13 -1.47
CA GLN A 94 -13.20 8.79 -2.59
C GLN A 94 -11.69 8.54 -2.57
N SER A 95 -11.06 8.63 -1.41
CA SER A 95 -9.62 8.39 -1.28
C SER A 95 -9.30 6.90 -1.12
N GLY A 96 -10.16 6.16 -0.43
CA GLY A 96 -9.90 4.76 -0.07
C GLY A 96 -9.15 4.61 1.26
N GLU A 97 -8.86 5.72 1.95
CA GLU A 97 -8.06 5.71 3.18
C GLU A 97 -8.90 5.59 4.43
N ALA A 98 -8.36 4.85 5.39
CA ALA A 98 -8.85 4.82 6.75
C ALA A 98 -8.39 6.04 7.56
N VAL A 99 -9.09 6.34 8.66
CA VAL A 99 -8.58 7.34 9.60
C VAL A 99 -7.42 6.74 10.39
N THR A 100 -6.23 7.33 10.28
CA THR A 100 -5.00 6.84 10.91
C THR A 100 -4.58 7.66 12.14
N SER A 101 -3.69 7.10 12.95
CA SER A 101 -3.03 7.77 14.08
C SER A 101 -1.66 7.18 14.37
N ASP A 102 -0.65 8.05 14.42
CA ASP A 102 0.73 7.72 14.82
C ASP A 102 0.91 7.61 16.34
N ALA A 103 -0.19 7.68 17.11
CA ALA A 103 -0.19 7.56 18.57
C ALA A 103 -0.11 6.09 19.01
N VAL A 104 0.83 5.35 18.43
CA VAL A 104 1.21 4.01 18.84
C VAL A 104 2.71 4.01 19.05
N ARG A 105 3.18 3.34 20.10
CA ARG A 105 4.60 3.32 20.46
C ARG A 105 5.10 1.93 20.79
N TYR A 106 6.35 1.69 20.43
CA TYR A 106 7.10 0.56 20.96
C TYR A 106 7.84 0.90 22.25
N ASN A 107 8.01 -0.12 23.08
CA ASN A 107 9.01 -0.19 24.13
C ASN A 107 9.64 -1.57 24.08
N ILE A 108 10.96 -1.67 24.22
CA ILE A 108 11.67 -2.94 24.20
C ILE A 108 12.57 -3.08 25.41
N GLU A 109 12.38 -4.16 26.15
CA GLU A 109 13.08 -4.43 27.40
C GLU A 109 13.87 -5.72 27.29
N LYS A 110 15.18 -5.67 27.53
CA LYS A 110 16.01 -6.87 27.64
C LYS A 110 15.61 -7.65 28.90
N LYS A 111 15.35 -8.95 28.75
CA LYS A 111 15.01 -9.86 29.86
C LYS A 111 16.18 -10.79 30.21
N ASP A 112 16.90 -11.26 29.20
CA ASP A 112 18.13 -12.06 29.33
C ASP A 112 19.07 -11.77 28.15
N GLU A 113 20.18 -12.50 28.01
CA GLU A 113 21.22 -12.29 26.99
C GLU A 113 20.64 -12.13 25.57
N LYS A 114 19.71 -13.01 25.19
CA LYS A 114 19.08 -13.09 23.85
C LYS A 114 17.56 -12.91 23.86
N THR A 115 16.98 -12.60 25.01
CA THR A 115 15.51 -12.48 25.15
C THR A 115 15.08 -11.07 25.50
N TYR A 116 14.02 -10.61 24.84
CA TYR A 116 13.46 -9.28 24.99
C TYR A 116 11.94 -9.35 25.13
N THR A 117 11.35 -8.34 25.75
CA THR A 117 9.91 -8.08 25.69
C THR A 117 9.66 -6.84 24.86
N LEU A 118 9.03 -7.01 23.70
CA LEU A 118 8.53 -5.91 22.89
C LEU A 118 7.10 -5.58 23.33
N THR A 119 6.84 -4.32 23.62
CA THR A 119 5.53 -3.82 24.02
C THR A 119 5.02 -2.83 22.99
N VAL A 120 3.82 -3.05 22.47
CA VAL A 120 3.09 -2.14 21.58
C VAL A 120 1.99 -1.48 22.39
N THR A 121 2.00 -0.15 22.47
CA THR A 121 0.98 0.62 23.20
C THR A 121 0.24 1.54 22.24
N ALA A 122 -1.04 1.26 22.00
CA ALA A 122 -1.93 2.12 21.24
C ALA A 122 -2.60 3.17 22.14
N ASP A 123 -2.81 4.38 21.63
CA ASP A 123 -3.42 5.46 22.41
C ASP A 123 -4.88 5.16 22.78
N PRO A 124 -5.22 5.07 24.07
CA PRO A 124 -6.56 4.71 24.51
C PRO A 124 -7.60 5.81 24.25
N GLN A 125 -7.19 7.10 24.19
CA GLN A 125 -8.13 8.20 23.93
C GLN A 125 -8.61 8.17 22.48
N TRP A 126 -7.70 7.91 21.54
CA TRP A 126 -8.05 7.75 20.14
C TRP A 126 -8.93 6.52 19.91
N LEU A 127 -8.62 5.38 20.55
CA LEU A 127 -9.45 4.17 20.47
C LEU A 127 -10.86 4.42 21.03
N GLN A 128 -10.99 5.20 22.10
CA GLN A 128 -12.28 5.48 22.73
C GLN A 128 -13.11 6.55 21.99
N ALA A 129 -12.53 7.27 21.02
CA ALA A 129 -13.19 8.38 20.37
C ALA A 129 -14.48 7.92 19.64
N PRO A 130 -15.63 8.61 19.84
CA PRO A 130 -16.94 8.13 19.38
C PRO A 130 -17.07 8.04 17.86
N GLU A 131 -16.23 8.74 17.11
CA GLU A 131 -16.20 8.70 15.66
C GLU A 131 -15.46 7.48 15.09
N ARG A 132 -14.71 6.72 15.90
CA ARG A 132 -13.96 5.55 15.43
C ARG A 132 -14.90 4.48 14.89
N LYS A 133 -14.54 3.91 13.74
CA LYS A 133 -15.21 2.72 13.19
C LYS A 133 -14.38 1.48 13.43
N TYR A 134 -14.98 0.50 14.10
CA TYR A 134 -14.33 -0.78 14.35
C TYR A 134 -14.62 -1.79 13.22
N PRO A 135 -13.70 -2.72 12.91
CA PRO A 135 -12.45 -2.97 13.64
C PRO A 135 -11.38 -1.89 13.48
N VAL A 136 -10.57 -1.71 14.52
CA VAL A 136 -9.32 -0.93 14.47
C VAL A 136 -8.16 -1.90 14.33
N TYR A 137 -7.21 -1.56 13.47
CA TYR A 137 -5.99 -2.31 13.22
C TYR A 137 -4.84 -1.55 13.87
N VAL A 138 -4.15 -2.18 14.81
CA VAL A 138 -2.93 -1.65 15.42
C VAL A 138 -1.72 -2.32 14.76
N ASP A 139 -0.78 -1.48 14.33
CA ASP A 139 0.36 -1.76 13.44
C ASP A 139 0.04 -2.20 11.99
N PRO A 140 -0.85 -1.48 11.25
CA PRO A 140 -1.35 -1.90 9.94
C PRO A 140 -0.39 -1.59 8.77
N SER A 141 -0.72 -2.03 7.55
CA SER A 141 0.09 -1.76 6.32
C SER A 141 -0.24 -0.39 5.74
N ILE A 142 0.78 0.33 5.25
CA ILE A 142 0.64 1.69 4.72
C ILE A 142 -0.02 1.65 3.33
N GLU A 143 -1.08 2.43 3.14
CA GLU A 143 -1.62 2.79 1.83
C GLU A 143 -0.99 4.12 1.36
N LEU A 144 -0.69 4.24 0.07
CA LEU A 144 -0.03 5.42 -0.52
C LEU A 144 -1.03 6.20 -1.38
N ASP A 145 -1.58 7.26 -0.80
CA ASP A 145 -2.68 7.99 -1.42
C ASP A 145 -2.31 9.30 -2.12
N ASN A 146 -1.10 9.80 -1.89
CA ASN A 146 -0.61 10.99 -2.59
C ASN A 146 0.16 10.57 -3.85
N PHE A 147 -0.40 10.84 -5.02
CA PHE A 147 0.22 10.54 -6.30
C PHE A 147 -0.07 11.61 -7.35
N GLU A 148 0.94 11.93 -8.15
CA GLU A 148 0.74 12.73 -9.36
C GLU A 148 0.07 11.84 -10.42
N ASN A 149 -0.93 12.36 -11.12
CA ASN A 149 -1.60 11.61 -12.18
C ASN A 149 -1.99 12.46 -13.39
N ALA A 150 -1.90 11.84 -14.56
CA ALA A 150 -2.33 12.41 -15.82
C ALA A 150 -2.58 11.30 -16.84
N TYR A 151 -3.31 11.59 -17.92
CA TYR A 151 -3.33 10.72 -19.10
C TYR A 151 -2.99 11.48 -20.38
N ALA A 152 -2.49 10.75 -21.36
CA ALA A 152 -2.17 11.24 -22.70
C ALA A 152 -3.04 10.53 -23.73
N SER A 153 -3.64 11.30 -24.66
CA SER A 153 -4.50 10.79 -25.74
C SER A 153 -3.84 10.96 -27.10
N SER A 154 -3.88 9.93 -27.94
CA SER A 154 -3.31 9.96 -29.29
C SER A 154 -4.00 10.92 -30.24
N VAL A 155 -5.31 11.18 -30.06
CA VAL A 155 -6.08 12.10 -30.90
C VAL A 155 -5.79 13.54 -30.52
N PHE A 156 -5.75 13.83 -29.21
CA PHE A 156 -5.46 15.16 -28.68
C PHE A 156 -4.00 15.25 -28.23
N ALA A 157 -3.08 15.08 -29.17
CA ALA A 157 -1.69 14.74 -28.87
C ALA A 157 -0.90 15.79 -28.07
N ASN A 158 -1.31 17.07 -28.12
CA ASN A 158 -0.69 18.18 -27.39
C ASN A 158 -1.45 18.55 -26.09
N VAL A 159 -2.55 17.87 -25.78
CA VAL A 159 -3.36 18.18 -24.60
C VAL A 159 -2.84 17.40 -23.40
N ASN A 160 -2.56 18.13 -22.32
CA ASN A 160 -2.36 17.56 -20.99
C ASN A 160 -3.72 17.39 -20.30
N TYR A 161 -3.99 16.16 -19.86
CA TYR A 161 -5.14 15.82 -19.02
C TYR A 161 -4.64 15.49 -17.61
N SER A 162 -4.68 16.47 -16.73
CA SER A 162 -4.33 16.37 -15.32
C SER A 162 -5.27 17.25 -14.49
N GLY A 163 -5.30 17.04 -13.17
CA GLY A 163 -6.11 17.84 -12.24
C GLY A 163 -7.58 17.89 -12.64
N GLY A 164 -8.15 19.10 -12.71
CA GLY A 164 -9.56 19.32 -13.04
C GLY A 164 -10.02 18.71 -14.38
N LYS A 165 -9.13 18.49 -15.35
CA LYS A 165 -9.45 17.88 -16.65
C LYS A 165 -9.70 16.38 -16.60
N LEU A 166 -9.42 15.75 -15.46
CA LEU A 166 -9.71 14.34 -15.24
C LEU A 166 -11.15 14.10 -14.79
N TRP A 167 -11.88 15.16 -14.41
CA TRP A 167 -13.27 15.05 -14.00
C TRP A 167 -14.14 14.52 -15.15
N ASP A 168 -14.78 13.38 -14.91
CA ASP A 168 -15.78 12.80 -15.80
C ASP A 168 -17.15 12.87 -15.11
N SER A 169 -18.03 13.72 -15.64
CA SER A 169 -19.38 13.89 -15.13
C SER A 169 -20.28 12.67 -15.30
N GLY A 170 -20.00 11.82 -16.30
CA GLY A 170 -20.76 10.59 -16.54
C GLY A 170 -20.43 9.51 -15.50
N GLN A 171 -19.20 9.51 -15.00
CA GLN A 171 -18.76 8.63 -13.93
C GLN A 171 -18.88 9.24 -12.53
N ASN A 172 -19.10 10.56 -12.44
CA ASN A 172 -19.05 11.34 -11.20
C ASN A 172 -17.75 11.11 -10.41
N ALA A 173 -16.63 11.06 -11.14
CA ALA A 173 -15.32 10.75 -10.60
C ALA A 173 -14.20 11.40 -11.43
N TYR A 174 -13.03 11.58 -10.83
CA TYR A 174 -11.80 11.85 -11.58
C TYR A 174 -11.32 10.54 -12.18
N THR A 175 -11.16 10.49 -13.51
CA THR A 175 -10.87 9.26 -14.24
C THR A 175 -9.63 9.38 -15.11
N LEU A 176 -8.92 8.27 -15.19
CA LEU A 176 -7.75 8.09 -16.05
C LEU A 176 -8.14 7.15 -17.19
N LYS A 177 -7.86 7.56 -18.43
CA LYS A 177 -8.22 6.79 -19.63
C LYS A 177 -7.09 5.85 -20.04
N VAL A 178 -7.44 4.60 -20.28
CA VAL A 178 -6.50 3.54 -20.67
C VAL A 178 -7.02 2.84 -21.92
N GLY A 179 -6.15 2.65 -22.90
CA GLY A 179 -6.46 1.91 -24.12
C GLY A 179 -7.24 2.70 -25.16
N TYR A 180 -7.78 1.98 -26.13
CA TYR A 180 -8.49 2.51 -27.28
C TYR A 180 -10.01 2.30 -27.13
N TYR A 181 -10.79 3.31 -27.48
CA TYR A 181 -12.26 3.20 -27.56
C TYR A 181 -12.73 3.33 -29.01
N ASP A 182 -12.51 4.48 -29.62
CA ASP A 182 -12.87 4.77 -31.01
C ASP A 182 -11.91 5.82 -31.62
N ALA A 183 -12.15 6.21 -32.87
CA ALA A 183 -11.31 7.18 -33.57
C ALA A 183 -11.41 8.62 -33.01
N SER A 184 -12.43 8.94 -32.21
CA SER A 184 -12.62 10.26 -31.62
C SER A 184 -11.83 10.46 -30.34
N ILE A 185 -11.57 9.38 -29.60
CA ILE A 185 -10.80 9.39 -28.33
C ILE A 185 -9.40 8.80 -28.51
N GLY A 186 -9.23 7.90 -29.49
CA GLY A 186 -7.97 7.24 -29.79
C GLY A 186 -7.44 6.36 -28.65
N THR A 187 -6.13 6.13 -28.67
CA THR A 187 -5.41 5.38 -27.65
C THR A 187 -5.00 6.29 -26.51
N ASN A 188 -5.18 5.82 -25.27
CA ASN A 188 -4.87 6.58 -24.06
C ASN A 188 -3.89 5.81 -23.18
N PHE A 189 -2.93 6.53 -22.62
CA PHE A 189 -2.01 6.02 -21.59
C PHE A 189 -2.15 6.86 -20.34
N SER A 190 -2.28 6.19 -19.20
CA SER A 190 -2.39 6.84 -17.91
C SER A 190 -1.07 6.73 -17.16
N PHE A 191 -0.65 7.81 -16.52
CA PHE A 191 0.58 7.92 -15.76
C PHE A 191 0.22 8.22 -14.31
N ILE A 192 0.81 7.46 -13.39
CA ILE A 192 0.61 7.60 -11.94
C ILE A 192 1.98 7.57 -11.27
N LYS A 193 2.34 8.59 -10.52
CA LYS A 193 3.61 8.65 -9.78
C LYS A 193 3.32 8.81 -8.29
N PRO A 194 3.36 7.71 -7.52
CA PRO A 194 3.18 7.77 -6.07
C PRO A 194 4.36 8.47 -5.40
N ASP A 195 4.10 9.18 -4.32
CA ASP A 195 5.16 9.68 -3.45
C ASP A 195 5.66 8.56 -2.53
N VAL A 196 6.92 8.17 -2.73
CA VAL A 196 7.60 7.14 -1.91
C VAL A 196 8.65 7.75 -0.97
N SER A 197 8.69 9.09 -0.86
CA SER A 197 9.72 9.79 -0.07
C SER A 197 9.69 9.40 1.41
N ASN A 198 8.50 9.19 1.97
CA ASN A 198 8.30 8.74 3.36
C ASN A 198 8.77 7.30 3.61
N LEU A 199 9.04 6.53 2.55
CA LEU A 199 9.54 5.16 2.66
C LEU A 199 11.07 5.10 2.63
N LYS A 200 11.77 6.22 2.50
CA LYS A 200 13.23 6.26 2.39
C LYS A 200 13.90 5.52 3.56
N GLY A 201 14.74 4.54 3.24
CA GLY A 201 15.45 3.73 4.23
C GLY A 201 14.64 2.54 4.78
N ALA A 202 13.38 2.38 4.36
CA ALA A 202 12.59 1.19 4.64
C ALA A 202 12.99 0.03 3.73
N LYS A 203 12.81 -1.20 4.23
CA LYS A 203 12.82 -2.42 3.42
C LYS A 203 11.38 -2.73 3.00
N ILE A 204 11.15 -2.83 1.69
CA ILE A 204 9.85 -3.10 1.06
C ILE A 204 9.70 -4.60 0.92
N GLU A 205 8.97 -5.16 1.87
CA GLU A 205 8.70 -6.59 1.96
C GLU A 205 7.60 -7.05 0.98
N SER A 206 6.62 -6.17 0.72
CA SER A 206 5.64 -6.34 -0.34
C SER A 206 5.10 -4.98 -0.80
N ALA A 207 4.78 -4.87 -2.09
CA ALA A 207 4.03 -3.74 -2.64
C ALA A 207 3.11 -4.20 -3.78
N THR A 208 1.86 -3.75 -3.74
CA THR A 208 0.85 -4.07 -4.77
C THR A 208 0.21 -2.79 -5.28
N PHE A 209 0.29 -2.57 -6.59
CA PHE A 209 -0.40 -1.46 -7.26
C PHE A 209 -1.82 -1.91 -7.60
N HIS A 210 -2.81 -1.09 -7.21
CA HIS A 210 -4.23 -1.35 -7.43
C HIS A 210 -4.81 -0.32 -8.39
N ALA A 211 -5.61 -0.75 -9.36
CA ALA A 211 -6.36 0.13 -10.25
C ALA A 211 -7.82 -0.32 -10.36
N TYR A 212 -8.76 0.57 -10.07
CA TYR A 212 -10.18 0.27 -10.17
C TYR A 212 -10.73 0.59 -11.55
N ALA A 213 -11.27 -0.42 -12.24
CA ALA A 213 -11.92 -0.25 -13.53
C ALA A 213 -13.36 0.24 -13.35
N VAL A 214 -13.53 1.52 -12.99
CA VAL A 214 -14.85 2.16 -12.81
C VAL A 214 -15.72 2.03 -14.06
N TRP A 215 -15.08 2.06 -15.23
CA TRP A 215 -15.68 1.77 -16.50
C TRP A 215 -14.79 0.86 -17.35
N HIS A 216 -15.42 -0.05 -18.08
CA HIS A 216 -14.76 -0.97 -18.99
C HIS A 216 -15.72 -1.25 -20.15
N TYR A 217 -15.25 -1.21 -21.40
CA TYR A 217 -16.12 -1.32 -22.57
C TYR A 217 -16.86 -2.67 -22.58
N TYR A 218 -16.12 -3.77 -22.43
CA TYR A 218 -16.69 -5.09 -22.27
C TYR A 218 -17.10 -5.33 -20.82
N ALA A 219 -18.39 -5.17 -20.53
CA ALA A 219 -18.94 -5.28 -19.18
C ALA A 219 -18.61 -6.63 -18.50
N ASN A 220 -18.70 -7.71 -19.27
CA ASN A 220 -18.67 -9.08 -18.78
C ASN A 220 -17.47 -9.89 -19.30
N GLN A 221 -16.54 -9.25 -20.01
CA GLN A 221 -15.33 -9.90 -20.51
C GLN A 221 -14.13 -9.08 -20.03
N PRO A 222 -13.41 -9.56 -19.01
CA PRO A 222 -12.13 -8.99 -18.64
C PRO A 222 -11.18 -8.99 -19.83
N ASN A 223 -10.38 -7.93 -19.97
CA ASN A 223 -9.28 -7.89 -20.91
C ASN A 223 -8.04 -7.28 -20.26
N GLY A 224 -6.91 -7.40 -20.95
CA GLY A 224 -5.62 -7.06 -20.40
C GLY A 224 -5.43 -5.56 -20.20
N VAL A 225 -4.97 -5.22 -19.01
CA VAL A 225 -4.35 -3.95 -18.68
C VAL A 225 -2.91 -4.24 -18.30
N TRP A 226 -1.98 -3.52 -18.92
CA TRP A 226 -0.55 -3.63 -18.70
C TRP A 226 -0.08 -2.50 -17.81
N LEU A 227 0.83 -2.84 -16.89
CA LEU A 227 1.52 -1.91 -16.02
C LEU A 227 2.98 -1.85 -16.44
N ASP A 228 3.45 -0.64 -16.71
CA ASP A 228 4.84 -0.36 -16.99
C ASP A 228 5.49 0.48 -15.88
N GLU A 229 6.77 0.26 -15.61
CA GLU A 229 7.62 1.20 -14.88
C GLU A 229 8.07 2.32 -15.84
N VAL A 230 7.85 3.58 -15.46
CA VAL A 230 8.28 4.75 -16.25
C VAL A 230 9.78 4.96 -16.07
N THR A 231 10.51 5.14 -17.17
CA THR A 231 11.99 5.15 -17.15
C THR A 231 12.60 6.54 -17.22
N SER A 232 11.80 7.58 -17.50
CA SER A 232 12.27 8.97 -17.60
C SER A 232 11.34 9.93 -16.87
N GLY A 233 11.90 11.02 -16.33
CA GLY A 233 11.15 12.07 -15.66
C GLY A 233 10.07 12.69 -16.55
N TRP A 234 8.95 13.03 -15.93
CA TRP A 234 7.83 13.74 -16.57
C TRP A 234 7.22 14.74 -15.59
N ASN A 235 6.51 15.73 -16.12
CA ASN A 235 5.83 16.74 -15.34
C ASN A 235 4.31 16.59 -15.53
N VAL A 236 3.59 16.49 -14.41
CA VAL A 236 2.13 16.30 -14.41
C VAL A 236 1.37 17.40 -15.15
N GLY A 237 1.86 18.64 -15.10
CA GLY A 237 1.24 19.79 -15.75
C GLY A 237 1.54 19.94 -17.24
N SER A 238 2.41 19.11 -17.83
CA SER A 238 2.79 19.23 -19.24
C SER A 238 2.84 17.93 -20.04
N VAL A 239 2.75 16.76 -19.38
CA VAL A 239 2.73 15.46 -20.08
C VAL A 239 1.55 15.35 -21.05
N ASN A 240 1.81 14.90 -22.26
CA ASN A 240 0.87 14.71 -23.35
C ASN A 240 1.38 13.59 -24.26
N TRP A 241 0.67 13.30 -25.35
CA TRP A 241 1.03 12.18 -26.21
C TRP A 241 2.38 12.35 -26.91
N ASN A 242 2.72 13.58 -27.29
CA ASN A 242 3.94 13.89 -28.04
C ASN A 242 5.19 13.88 -27.16
N ASN A 243 5.07 14.23 -25.88
CA ASN A 243 6.20 14.30 -24.94
C ASN A 243 6.18 13.24 -23.83
N LYS A 244 5.28 12.26 -23.89
CA LYS A 244 5.18 11.18 -22.89
C LYS A 244 6.53 10.49 -22.65
N PRO A 245 6.82 10.11 -21.39
CA PRO A 245 8.07 9.43 -21.06
C PRO A 245 8.12 8.01 -21.65
N GLY A 246 9.34 7.48 -21.74
CA GLY A 246 9.56 6.05 -21.99
C GLY A 246 9.14 5.20 -20.79
N SER A 247 8.87 3.92 -21.02
CA SER A 247 8.51 2.97 -19.96
C SER A 247 8.79 1.53 -20.39
N ASN A 248 8.90 0.62 -19.42
CA ASN A 248 9.10 -0.81 -19.63
C ASN A 248 7.99 -1.62 -18.97
N ASN A 249 7.48 -2.64 -19.67
CA ASN A 249 6.47 -3.50 -19.09
C ASN A 249 7.00 -4.34 -17.92
N ILE A 250 6.24 -4.36 -16.83
CA ILE A 250 6.58 -5.10 -15.60
C ILE A 250 5.50 -6.10 -15.20
N ALA A 251 4.24 -5.85 -15.58
CA ALA A 251 3.12 -6.73 -15.25
C ALA A 251 1.92 -6.53 -16.19
N HIS A 252 0.96 -7.45 -16.10
CA HIS A 252 -0.37 -7.32 -16.71
C HIS A 252 -1.41 -8.00 -15.82
N ALA A 253 -2.68 -7.60 -15.97
CA ALA A 253 -3.83 -8.22 -15.33
C ALA A 253 -5.06 -8.09 -16.24
N ASP A 254 -5.88 -9.13 -16.29
CA ASP A 254 -7.19 -9.03 -16.94
C ASP A 254 -8.22 -8.47 -15.95
N VAL A 255 -8.91 -7.39 -16.33
CA VAL A 255 -9.87 -6.71 -15.45
C VAL A 255 -11.18 -6.43 -16.15
N GLY A 256 -12.29 -6.68 -15.44
CA GLY A 256 -13.65 -6.37 -15.90
C GLY A 256 -14.20 -5.10 -15.25
N ARG A 257 -15.37 -4.65 -15.72
CA ARG A 257 -16.04 -3.47 -15.18
C ARG A 257 -16.37 -3.63 -13.69
N GLY A 258 -16.09 -2.60 -12.91
CA GLY A 258 -16.36 -2.55 -11.48
C GLY A 258 -15.47 -3.50 -10.66
N LYS A 259 -14.29 -3.86 -11.19
CA LYS A 259 -13.32 -4.74 -10.55
C LYS A 259 -11.97 -4.04 -10.39
N TRP A 260 -11.18 -4.55 -9.46
CA TRP A 260 -9.80 -4.13 -9.24
C TRP A 260 -8.85 -4.95 -10.10
N ALA A 261 -7.93 -4.28 -10.80
CA ALA A 261 -6.69 -4.86 -11.28
C ALA A 261 -5.64 -4.76 -10.18
N GLN A 262 -4.82 -5.80 -10.02
CA GLN A 262 -3.77 -5.86 -9.00
C GLN A 262 -2.45 -6.27 -9.67
N PHE A 263 -1.38 -5.58 -9.31
CA PHE A 263 -0.05 -5.82 -9.87
C PHE A 263 0.98 -5.86 -8.75
N ASN A 264 1.78 -6.92 -8.68
CA ASN A 264 2.92 -6.96 -7.76
C ASN A 264 4.01 -6.01 -8.26
N VAL A 265 4.34 -5.01 -7.45
CA VAL A 265 5.35 -3.97 -7.74
C VAL A 265 6.44 -3.92 -6.69
N THR A 266 6.56 -4.94 -5.85
CA THR A 266 7.51 -5.01 -4.72
C THR A 266 8.93 -4.62 -5.13
N ASN A 267 9.47 -5.28 -6.16
CA ASN A 267 10.82 -5.03 -6.65
C ASN A 267 11.00 -3.63 -7.26
N THR A 268 9.93 -3.08 -7.85
CA THR A 268 9.96 -1.73 -8.43
C THR A 268 10.01 -0.69 -7.33
N VAL A 269 9.12 -0.79 -6.34
CA VAL A 269 9.06 0.14 -5.20
C VAL A 269 10.31 0.02 -4.32
N GLN A 270 10.83 -1.18 -4.06
CA GLN A 270 12.10 -1.38 -3.36
C GLN A 270 13.23 -0.59 -4.03
N ALA A 271 13.40 -0.75 -5.34
CA ALA A 271 14.47 -0.07 -6.07
C ALA A 271 14.34 1.46 -6.05
N TRP A 272 13.10 1.99 -6.01
CA TRP A 272 12.84 3.42 -5.84
C TRP A 272 13.23 3.92 -4.45
N VAL A 273 12.87 3.17 -3.42
CA VAL A 273 13.13 3.49 -2.01
C VAL A 273 14.62 3.44 -1.67
N GLU A 274 15.34 2.47 -2.23
CA GLU A 274 16.81 2.36 -2.11
C GLU A 274 17.57 3.41 -2.92
N GLY A 275 16.90 4.10 -3.85
CA GLY A 275 17.53 5.02 -4.80
C GLY A 275 18.31 4.32 -5.92
N ALA A 276 18.18 3.01 -6.08
CA ALA A 276 18.77 2.26 -7.19
C ALA A 276 18.15 2.63 -8.55
N ARG A 277 16.87 2.99 -8.56
CA ARG A 277 16.15 3.57 -9.70
C ARG A 277 15.40 4.83 -9.26
N GLN A 278 15.34 5.83 -10.14
CA GLN A 278 14.54 7.02 -9.88
C GLN A 278 13.05 6.68 -9.95
N ASN A 279 12.27 7.10 -8.96
CA ASN A 279 10.82 7.02 -9.01
C ASN A 279 10.25 8.01 -10.04
N ASN A 280 9.91 7.48 -11.23
CA ASN A 280 9.14 8.21 -12.24
C ASN A 280 7.70 7.67 -12.34
N GLY A 281 7.28 6.79 -11.44
CA GLY A 281 5.94 6.23 -11.42
C GLY A 281 5.70 5.10 -12.42
N PHE A 282 4.42 4.83 -12.64
CA PHE A 282 3.90 3.78 -13.48
C PHE A 282 3.10 4.35 -14.66
N LYS A 283 3.00 3.55 -15.73
CA LYS A 283 2.11 3.80 -16.87
C LYS A 283 1.16 2.62 -17.06
N LEU A 284 -0.14 2.88 -17.07
CA LEU A 284 -1.17 1.93 -17.48
C LEU A 284 -1.47 2.08 -18.98
N HIS A 285 -1.54 0.95 -19.67
CA HIS A 285 -1.95 0.90 -21.07
C HIS A 285 -2.67 -0.41 -21.40
N ALA A 286 -3.43 -0.42 -22.49
CA ALA A 286 -3.84 -1.68 -23.12
C ALA A 286 -2.73 -2.16 -24.07
N ASN A 287 -2.69 -3.46 -24.38
CA ASN A 287 -1.82 -3.99 -25.43
C ASN A 287 -2.15 -3.25 -26.73
N GLY A 288 -1.22 -2.42 -27.18
CA GLY A 288 -1.43 -1.30 -28.10
C GLY A 288 -1.77 -1.69 -29.55
N ASN A 289 -2.48 -2.79 -29.77
CA ASN A 289 -2.79 -3.31 -31.09
C ASN A 289 -4.08 -2.78 -31.70
N GLY A 290 -4.81 -1.86 -31.06
CA GLY A 290 -5.86 -1.07 -31.73
C GLY A 290 -6.96 -1.84 -32.47
N GLN A 291 -7.03 -3.18 -32.39
CA GLN A 291 -8.03 -4.05 -32.98
C GLN A 291 -8.15 -5.34 -32.18
N ASN A 292 -9.41 -5.63 -31.83
CA ASN A 292 -10.01 -6.85 -31.30
C ASN A 292 -9.11 -8.10 -31.24
N HIS A 293 -9.04 -8.73 -30.06
CA HIS A 293 -9.58 -10.07 -29.80
C HIS A 293 -9.85 -10.23 -28.31
#